data_AF-A0A963WDD1-F1
#
_entry.id   AF-A0A963WDD1-F1
#
_cell.length_a   1.000
_cell.length_b   1.000
_cell.length_c   1.000
_cell.angle_alpha   90.00
_cell.angle_beta   90.00
_cell.angle_gamma   90.00
#
_symmetry.space_group_name_H-M   'P 1'
#
loop_
_entity.id
_entity.type
_entity.pdbx_description
1 polymer ?
#
loop_
_entity_poly.entity_id
_entity_poly.type
_entity_poly.pdbx_seq_one_letter_code
_entity_poly.pdbx_strand_id
1 'polypeptide(L)'
;DTPTVEVTLSTDKPLPLGRHTFRLVVVDDSGNTSIPDEVIVIVADAENPTAVLNAPRSVGFGASFNLDGTKSFDAGGGKVVTYLWTYMGQP
;
A
#
# COMPACT_ATOMS: atom_id res chain seq x y z
N ASP A 1 -4.41 -31.97 -14.23
CA ASP A 1 -3.81 -31.47 -12.97
C ASP A 1 -2.84 -30.34 -13.23
N THR A 2 -3.02 -29.21 -12.55
CA THR A 2 -2.12 -28.05 -12.59
C THR A 2 -1.39 -27.96 -11.26
N PRO A 3 -0.12 -28.42 -11.15
CA PRO A 3 0.63 -28.38 -9.89
C PRO A 3 0.99 -26.95 -9.47
N THR A 4 0.74 -25.97 -10.35
CA THR A 4 1.02 -24.55 -10.13
C THR A 4 -0.24 -23.75 -10.40
N VAL A 5 -0.48 -22.75 -9.56
CA VAL A 5 -1.49 -21.70 -9.79
C VAL A 5 -0.77 -20.37 -9.81
N GLU A 6 -0.97 -19.61 -10.88
CA GLU A 6 -0.61 -18.20 -10.90
C GLU A 6 -1.70 -17.39 -10.20
N VAL A 7 -1.32 -16.58 -9.20
CA VAL A 7 -2.24 -15.64 -8.58
C VAL A 7 -2.17 -14.33 -9.37
N THR A 8 -3.00 -14.21 -10.39
CA THR A 8 -3.09 -12.99 -11.21
C THR A 8 -3.89 -11.91 -10.48
N LEU A 9 -3.25 -10.79 -10.20
CA LEU A 9 -3.87 -9.58 -9.64
C LEU A 9 -3.99 -8.51 -10.72
N SER A 10 -4.97 -7.62 -10.60
CA SER A 10 -5.05 -6.42 -11.44
C SER A 10 -5.02 -5.16 -10.58
N THR A 11 -4.73 -4.02 -11.21
CA THR A 11 -4.79 -2.70 -10.56
C THR A 11 -6.17 -2.42 -9.96
N ASP A 12 -7.23 -2.94 -10.57
CA ASP A 12 -8.61 -2.74 -10.14
C ASP A 12 -9.04 -3.71 -9.03
N LYS A 13 -8.27 -4.78 -8.83
CA LYS A 13 -8.52 -5.81 -7.81
C LYS A 13 -7.19 -6.36 -7.25
N PRO A 14 -6.41 -5.53 -6.55
CA PRO A 14 -5.18 -5.99 -5.93
C PRO A 14 -5.51 -6.89 -4.72
N LEU A 15 -4.54 -7.71 -4.31
CA LEU A 15 -4.62 -8.37 -3.03
C LEU A 15 -4.36 -7.30 -1.94
N PRO A 16 -5.23 -7.15 -0.93
CA PRO A 16 -5.04 -6.13 0.10
C PRO A 16 -3.69 -6.28 0.83
N LEU A 17 -3.14 -5.18 1.35
CA LEU A 17 -1.98 -5.24 2.23
C LEU A 17 -2.25 -6.16 3.43
N GLY A 18 -1.26 -6.94 3.83
CA GLY A 18 -1.33 -7.84 4.97
C GLY A 18 -1.04 -9.30 4.65
N ARG A 19 -1.41 -10.18 5.60
CA ARG A 19 -1.14 -11.62 5.56
C ARG A 19 -2.26 -12.36 4.84
N HIS A 20 -1.89 -13.23 3.90
CA HIS A 20 -2.79 -14.11 3.18
C HIS A 20 -2.31 -15.55 3.31
N THR A 21 -3.19 -16.45 3.75
CA THR A 21 -2.90 -17.88 3.85
C THR A 21 -3.41 -18.60 2.62
N PHE A 22 -2.54 -19.36 1.96
CA PHE A 22 -2.87 -20.25 0.87
C PHE A 22 -2.74 -21.69 1.34
N ARG A 23 -3.61 -22.57 0.84
CA ARG A 23 -3.67 -23.98 1.23
C ARG A 23 -3.70 -24.88 0.02
N LEU A 24 -2.92 -25.95 0.06
CA LEU A 24 -2.91 -27.02 -0.93
C LEU A 24 -3.40 -28.33 -0.32
N VAL A 25 -4.27 -29.02 -1.05
CA VAL A 25 -4.68 -30.41 -0.79
C VAL A 25 -4.53 -31.16 -2.10
N VAL A 26 -3.89 -32.32 -2.08
CA VAL A 26 -3.74 -33.17 -3.27
C VAL A 26 -4.57 -34.45 -3.09
N VAL A 27 -5.09 -34.97 -4.20
CA VAL A 27 -5.88 -36.20 -4.25
C VAL A 27 -5.20 -37.15 -5.24
N ASP A 28 -4.97 -38.40 -4.87
CA ASP A 28 -4.38 -39.40 -5.76
C ASP A 28 -5.43 -40.07 -6.67
N ASP A 29 -4.99 -40.90 -7.61
CA ASP A 29 -5.84 -41.61 -8.58
C ASP A 29 -6.74 -42.69 -7.94
N SER A 30 -6.47 -43.05 -6.69
CA SER A 30 -7.25 -43.96 -5.86
C SER A 30 -8.25 -43.22 -4.96
N GLY A 31 -8.27 -41.88 -4.99
CA GLY A 31 -9.17 -41.02 -4.22
C GLY A 31 -8.69 -40.67 -2.81
N ASN A 32 -7.46 -41.03 -2.42
CA ASN A 32 -6.91 -40.62 -1.12
C ASN A 32 -6.57 -39.14 -1.11
N THR A 33 -6.78 -38.47 0.01
CA THR A 33 -6.55 -37.03 0.17
C THR A 33 -5.37 -36.79 1.12
N SER A 34 -4.48 -35.86 0.79
CA SER A 34 -3.39 -35.45 1.67
C SER A 34 -3.90 -34.69 2.91
N ILE A 35 -3.09 -34.64 3.96
CA ILE A 35 -3.20 -33.54 4.91
C ILE A 35 -2.94 -32.21 4.16
N PRO A 36 -3.62 -31.11 4.52
CA PRO A 36 -3.36 -29.84 3.87
C PRO A 36 -1.98 -29.30 4.22
N ASP A 37 -1.33 -28.66 3.24
CA ASP A 37 -0.15 -27.83 3.46
C ASP A 37 -0.52 -26.35 3.28
N GLU A 38 0.09 -25.45 4.05
CA GLU A 38 -0.25 -24.03 4.10
C GLU A 38 0.98 -23.13 4.01
N VAL A 39 0.84 -22.01 3.29
CA VAL A 39 1.85 -20.96 3.20
C VAL A 39 1.22 -19.60 3.48
N ILE A 40 1.99 -18.72 4.10
CA ILE A 40 1.59 -17.33 4.37
C ILE A 40 2.38 -16.41 3.45
N VAL A 41 1.66 -15.63 2.65
CA VAL A 41 2.23 -14.56 1.83
C VAL A 41 1.88 -13.22 2.47
N ILE A 42 2.86 -12.34 2.59
CA ILE A 42 2.68 -10.98 3.09
C ILE A 42 2.72 -10.03 1.89
N VAL A 43 1.60 -9.35 1.63
CA VAL A 43 1.55 -8.23 0.70
C VAL A 43 1.90 -6.97 1.48
N ALA A 44 3.01 -6.34 1.11
CA ALA A 44 3.51 -5.15 1.79
C ALA A 44 3.61 -3.98 0.81
N ASP A 45 3.37 -2.78 1.33
CA ASP A 45 3.73 -1.54 0.66
C ASP A 45 5.23 -1.29 0.85
N ALA A 46 5.93 -1.01 -0.24
CA ALA A 46 7.35 -0.72 -0.28
C ALA A 46 7.66 0.65 -0.92
N GLU A 47 6.63 1.40 -1.29
CA GLU A 47 6.79 2.72 -1.90
C GLU A 47 6.77 3.82 -0.83
N ASN A 48 7.40 4.96 -1.16
CA ASN A 48 7.37 6.13 -0.29
C ASN A 48 6.12 6.97 -0.60
N PRO A 49 5.50 7.62 0.40
CA PRO A 49 4.44 8.56 0.13
C PRO A 49 4.96 9.80 -0.62
N THR A 50 4.11 10.35 -1.48
CA THR A 50 4.35 11.60 -2.20
C THR A 50 3.77 12.78 -1.41
N ALA A 51 4.63 13.70 -0.99
CA ALA A 51 4.22 14.94 -0.35
C ALA A 51 3.75 15.98 -1.39
N VAL A 52 2.55 16.53 -1.19
CA VAL A 52 1.99 17.60 -2.03
C VAL A 52 1.63 18.78 -1.14
N LEU A 53 2.41 19.86 -1.27
CA LEU A 53 2.21 21.10 -0.51
C LEU A 53 1.54 22.17 -1.37
N ASN A 54 0.36 22.62 -0.95
CA ASN A 54 -0.30 23.81 -1.48
C ASN A 54 -0.15 24.98 -0.52
N ALA A 55 0.22 26.14 -1.06
CA ALA A 55 0.40 27.36 -0.30
C ALA A 55 0.18 28.59 -1.20
N PRO A 56 -0.22 29.74 -0.64
CA PRO A 56 -0.16 31.01 -1.35
C PRO A 56 1.27 31.33 -1.79
N ARG A 57 1.41 31.90 -2.99
CA ARG A 57 2.72 32.36 -3.50
C ARG A 57 3.19 33.68 -2.88
N SER A 58 2.26 34.43 -2.29
CA SER A 58 2.51 35.71 -1.64
C SER A 58 1.46 35.94 -0.56
N VAL A 59 1.86 36.60 0.52
CA VAL A 59 0.99 36.96 1.63
C VAL A 59 1.25 38.41 2.00
N GLY A 60 0.19 39.15 2.31
CA GLY A 60 0.29 40.54 2.76
C GLY A 60 1.01 40.63 4.10
N PHE A 61 1.68 41.75 4.36
CA PHE A 61 2.32 41.98 5.64
C PHE A 61 1.29 41.90 6.79
N GLY A 62 1.62 41.12 7.83
CA GLY A 62 0.74 40.89 8.98
C GLY A 62 -0.48 39.99 8.71
N ALA A 63 -0.65 39.48 7.48
CA ALA A 63 -1.74 38.57 7.15
C ALA A 63 -1.39 37.12 7.52
N SER A 64 -2.36 36.40 8.07
CA SER A 64 -2.30 34.95 8.24
C SER A 64 -2.51 34.22 6.91
N PHE A 65 -1.95 33.02 6.82
CA PHE A 65 -2.10 32.13 5.67
C PHE A 65 -2.06 30.67 6.09
N ASN A 66 -2.54 29.81 5.21
CA ASN A 66 -2.59 28.37 5.43
C ASN A 66 -1.60 27.65 4.50
N LEU A 67 -0.98 26.61 5.04
CA LEU A 67 -0.27 25.58 4.29
C LEU A 67 -1.15 24.33 4.30
N ASP A 68 -1.26 23.68 3.14
CA ASP A 68 -2.18 22.56 2.96
C ASP A 68 -1.44 21.36 2.33
N GLY A 69 -1.25 20.32 3.15
CA GLY A 69 -0.64 19.05 2.76
C GLY A 69 -1.65 17.96 2.41
N THR A 70 -2.95 18.23 2.43
CA THR A 70 -4.03 17.21 2.36
C THR A 70 -4.07 16.42 1.06
N LYS A 71 -3.42 16.91 0.00
CA LYS A 71 -3.28 16.21 -1.28
C LYS A 71 -2.11 15.24 -1.33
N SER A 72 -1.34 15.11 -0.24
CA SER A 72 -0.29 14.09 -0.14
C SER A 72 -0.92 12.70 -0.13
N PHE A 73 -0.27 11.74 -0.76
CA PHE A 73 -0.82 10.39 -0.95
C PHE A 73 0.28 9.35 -1.00
N ASP A 74 -0.10 8.09 -0.86
CA ASP A 74 0.77 6.94 -1.05
C ASP A 74 0.25 6.12 -2.24
N ALA A 75 1.09 5.92 -3.25
CA ALA A 75 0.72 5.17 -4.45
C ALA A 75 0.82 3.65 -4.25
N GLY A 76 1.66 3.19 -3.31
CA GLY A 76 1.88 1.78 -3.02
C GLY A 76 0.75 1.12 -2.21
N GLY A 77 -0.30 1.89 -1.87
CA GLY A 77 -1.49 1.42 -1.17
C GLY A 77 -1.46 1.65 0.33
N GLY A 78 -0.36 2.20 0.86
CA GLY A 78 -0.24 2.69 2.22
C GLY A 78 -1.11 3.92 2.51
N LYS A 79 -0.94 4.48 3.71
CA LYS A 79 -1.65 5.68 4.15
C LYS A 79 -0.67 6.68 4.74
N VAL A 80 -0.82 7.94 4.37
CA VAL A 80 -0.13 9.04 5.06
C VAL A 80 -0.69 9.16 6.47
N VAL A 81 0.14 8.91 7.49
CA VAL A 81 -0.27 8.94 8.91
C VAL A 81 0.28 10.14 9.69
N THR A 82 1.27 10.84 9.15
CA THR A 82 1.94 11.95 9.85
C THR A 82 2.44 12.99 8.85
N TYR A 83 2.40 14.25 9.25
CA TYR A 83 2.94 15.38 8.50
C TYR A 83 3.98 16.09 9.36
N LEU A 84 5.21 16.19 8.86
CA LEU A 84 6.31 16.91 9.51
C LEU A 84 6.51 18.25 8.81
N TRP A 85 6.29 19.35 9.52
CA TRP A 85 6.39 20.70 9.00
C TRP A 85 7.70 21.35 9.45
N THR A 86 8.50 21.84 8.49
CA THR A 86 9.75 22.54 8.76
C THR A 86 9.73 23.88 8.04
N TYR A 87 9.98 24.96 8.78
CA TYR A 87 10.24 26.27 8.20
C TYR A 87 11.74 26.41 7.93
N MET A 88 12.12 26.54 6.66
CA MET A 88 13.53 26.61 6.23
C MET A 88 14.15 28.01 6.36
N GLY A 89 13.38 29.01 6.83
CA GLY A 89 13.84 30.40 6.87
C GLY A 89 13.72 31.11 5.54
N GLN A 90 14.18 32.37 5.50
CA GLN A 90 14.51 33.04 4.26
C GLN A 90 15.88 32.55 3.77
N PRO A 91 16.16 32.59 2.46
CA PRO A 91 17.52 32.37 1.93
C PRO A 91 18.57 33.26 2.62
#